data_AF-A2T6E8-F1
#
_entry.id   AF-A2T6E8-F1
#
_cell.length_a   1.000
_cell.length_b   1.000
_cell.length_c   1.000
_cell.angle_alpha   90.00
_cell.angle_beta   90.00
_cell.angle_gamma   90.00
#
_symmetry.space_group_name_H-M   'P 1'
#
loop_
_entity.id
_entity.type
_entity.pdbx_description
1 polymer ?
#
loop_
_entity_poly.entity_id
_entity_poly.type
_entity_poly.pdbx_seq_one_letter_code
_entity_poly.pdbx_strand_id
1 'polypeptide(L)'
;APNTAELKICRVNRNSGSCLGGDEIFLLCDKVQKEDIEVYFTGPGWEARGSFSQADVHRQVAIVFRTPPYADPSLQAPVRVSMQLRRPSDRELSEPMEFQYLPDT
;
A
#
# COMPACT_ATOMS: atom_id res chain seq x y z
N ALA A 1 -18.93 10.50 13.06
CA ALA A 1 -19.10 9.03 13.13
C ALA A 1 -17.86 8.40 12.51
N PRO A 2 -17.30 7.32 13.09
CA PRO A 2 -16.31 6.52 12.38
C PRO A 2 -16.93 6.08 11.06
N ASN A 3 -16.23 6.31 9.96
CA ASN A 3 -16.77 6.07 8.63
C ASN A 3 -16.75 4.55 8.39
N THR A 4 -17.89 3.88 8.55
CA THR A 4 -18.05 2.42 8.33
C THR A 4 -18.12 2.05 6.85
N ALA A 5 -17.50 2.84 5.97
CA ALA A 5 -17.59 2.68 4.53
C ALA A 5 -16.51 1.69 4.08
N GLU A 6 -16.91 0.67 3.32
CA GLU A 6 -16.03 -0.37 2.81
C GLU A 6 -14.78 0.19 2.13
N LEU A 7 -13.59 -0.28 2.52
CA LEU A 7 -12.34 0.08 1.86
C LEU A 7 -12.19 -0.63 0.51
N LYS A 8 -11.85 0.13 -0.53
CA LYS A 8 -11.64 -0.43 -1.86
C LYS A 8 -10.52 0.27 -2.62
N ILE A 9 -9.58 -0.52 -3.14
CA ILE A 9 -8.62 -0.07 -4.16
C ILE A 9 -9.28 -0.22 -5.54
N CYS A 10 -9.29 0.87 -6.31
CA CYS A 10 -9.87 0.89 -7.65
C CYS A 10 -8.82 0.63 -8.72
N ARG A 11 -7.69 1.35 -8.67
CA ARG A 11 -6.56 1.21 -9.61
C ARG A 11 -5.25 1.65 -8.97
N VAL A 12 -4.14 1.16 -9.50
CA VAL A 12 -2.78 1.62 -9.19
C VAL A 12 -2.03 1.91 -10.48
N ASN A 13 -1.10 2.87 -10.48
CA ASN A 13 -0.26 3.15 -11.65
C ASN A 13 0.80 2.06 -11.88
N ARG A 14 1.31 1.46 -10.80
CA ARG A 14 2.35 0.44 -10.80
C ARG A 14 2.04 -0.60 -9.74
N ASN A 15 2.24 -1.87 -10.08
CA ASN A 15 2.12 -3.00 -9.16
C ASN A 15 3.44 -3.77 -9.01
N SER A 16 4.57 -3.13 -9.31
CA SER A 16 5.91 -3.66 -9.07
C SER A 16 6.92 -2.55 -8.76
N GLY A 17 7.97 -2.90 -8.01
CA GLY A 17 9.00 -1.96 -7.56
C GLY A 17 10.24 -2.65 -6.98
N SER A 18 11.27 -1.87 -6.67
CA SER A 18 12.53 -2.36 -6.10
C SER A 18 12.32 -2.95 -4.71
N CYS A 19 13.03 -4.03 -4.38
CA CYS A 19 13.10 -4.60 -3.04
C CYS A 19 13.63 -3.61 -1.99
N LEU A 20 14.33 -2.55 -2.41
CA LEU A 20 14.77 -1.47 -1.52
C LEU A 20 13.63 -0.53 -1.10
N GLY A 21 12.48 -0.60 -1.76
CA GLY A 21 11.37 0.33 -1.55
C GLY A 21 11.64 1.72 -2.12
N GLY A 22 10.82 2.69 -1.74
CA GLY A 22 10.96 4.09 -2.17
C GLY A 22 10.31 4.44 -3.51
N ASP A 23 9.79 3.46 -4.26
CA ASP A 23 9.03 3.72 -5.49
C ASP A 23 7.75 4.49 -5.16
N GLU A 24 7.54 5.60 -5.87
CA GLU A 24 6.32 6.40 -5.75
C GLU A 24 5.16 5.76 -6.54
N ILE A 25 4.06 5.50 -5.85
CA ILE A 25 2.85 4.86 -6.38
C ILE A 25 1.65 5.77 -6.18
N PHE A 26 0.82 5.83 -7.22
CA PHE A 26 -0.45 6.53 -7.26
C PHE A 26 -1.56 5.49 -7.18
N LEU A 27 -2.30 5.51 -6.07
CA LEU A 27 -3.40 4.60 -5.78
C LEU A 27 -4.72 5.36 -5.81
N LEU A 28 -5.66 4.90 -6.63
CA LEU A 28 -7.04 5.39 -6.66
C LEU A 28 -7.92 4.46 -5.82
N CYS A 29 -8.76 5.03 -4.96
CA CYS A 29 -9.61 4.29 -4.03
C CYS A 29 -10.98 4.95 -3.86
N ASP A 30 -11.89 4.22 -3.22
CA ASP A 30 -13.10 4.83 -2.67
C ASP A 30 -12.76 5.75 -1.49
N LYS A 31 -13.77 6.47 -0.98
CA LYS A 31 -13.58 7.58 -0.05
C LYS A 31 -12.94 7.12 1.29
N VAL A 32 -11.76 7.64 1.61
CA VAL A 32 -11.01 7.37 2.85
C VAL A 32 -10.89 8.59 3.78
N GLN A 33 -10.59 8.37 5.06
CA GLN A 33 -10.23 9.43 5.99
C GLN A 33 -8.71 9.52 6.07
N LYS A 34 -8.11 10.67 5.76
CA LYS A 34 -6.65 10.82 5.62
C LYS A 34 -5.90 10.64 6.94
N GLU A 35 -6.58 10.83 8.08
CA GLU A 35 -6.04 10.63 9.42
C GLU A 35 -6.10 9.17 9.90
N ASP A 36 -6.84 8.31 9.19
CA ASP A 36 -7.17 6.95 9.61
C ASP A 36 -7.14 5.99 8.40
N ILE A 37 -6.02 6.01 7.68
CA ILE A 37 -5.80 5.13 6.53
C ILE A 37 -4.31 4.82 6.39
N GLU A 38 -3.98 3.60 5.99
CA GLU A 38 -2.64 3.19 5.60
C GLU A 38 -2.67 2.26 4.38
N VAL A 39 -1.59 2.25 3.60
CA VAL A 39 -1.36 1.26 2.55
C VAL A 39 -0.53 0.14 3.16
N TYR A 40 -1.12 -1.05 3.24
CA TYR A 40 -0.61 -2.19 3.99
C TYR A 40 -0.13 -3.29 3.05
N PHE A 41 1.11 -3.74 3.25
CA PHE A 41 1.73 -4.81 2.50
C PHE A 41 1.88 -6.04 3.39
N THR A 42 1.56 -7.23 2.87
CA THR A 42 1.68 -8.49 3.60
C THR A 42 2.28 -9.59 2.73
N GLY A 43 3.05 -10.47 3.35
CA GLY A 43 3.63 -11.68 2.77
C GLY A 43 3.89 -12.73 3.85
N PRO A 44 4.51 -13.87 3.50
CA PRO A 44 4.79 -14.93 4.47
C PRO A 44 5.68 -14.42 5.63
N GLY A 45 5.07 -14.19 6.81
CA GLY A 45 5.77 -13.71 8.00
C GLY A 45 6.29 -12.26 7.91
N TRP A 46 5.79 -11.47 6.96
CA TRP A 46 6.23 -10.09 6.75
C TRP A 46 5.04 -9.15 6.56
N GLU A 47 5.12 -7.99 7.18
CA GLU A 47 4.13 -6.91 7.07
C GLU A 47 4.88 -5.58 6.98
N ALA A 48 4.39 -4.67 6.14
CA ALA A 48 4.97 -3.34 6.00
C ALA A 48 3.92 -2.30 5.59
N ARG A 49 4.29 -1.03 5.67
CA ARG A 49 3.40 0.10 5.40
C ARG A 49 4.01 1.06 4.41
N GLY A 50 3.24 1.45 3.40
CA GLY A 50 3.59 2.54 2.49
C GLY A 50 3.77 3.85 3.26
N SER A 51 4.77 4.63 2.87
CA SER A 51 5.07 5.91 3.51
C SER A 51 4.40 7.06 2.77
N PHE A 52 3.58 7.83 3.48
CA PHE A 52 2.93 9.05 2.98
C PHE A 52 2.45 9.91 4.16
N SER A 53 2.12 11.17 3.87
CA SER A 53 1.53 12.11 4.81
C SER A 53 0.06 12.38 4.46
N GLN A 54 -0.66 13.06 5.35
CA GLN A 54 -2.04 13.48 5.09
C GLN A 54 -2.17 14.38 3.84
N ALA A 55 -1.11 15.11 3.47
CA ALA A 55 -1.09 15.96 2.28
C ALA A 55 -1.08 15.16 0.97
N ASP A 56 -0.63 13.91 1.03
CA ASP A 56 -0.54 13.00 -0.12
C ASP A 56 -1.86 12.26 -0.37
N VAL A 57 -2.85 12.44 0.51
CA VAL A 57 -4.23 11.94 0.31
C VAL A 57 -5.03 13.00 -0.45
N HIS A 58 -5.17 12.83 -1.75
CA HIS A 58 -5.85 13.78 -2.63
C HIS A 58 -7.37 13.60 -2.56
N ARG A 59 -8.06 14.60 -1.99
CA ARG A 59 -9.53 14.70 -1.94
C ARG A 59 -10.23 13.42 -1.45
N GLN A 60 -9.59 12.69 -0.53
CA GLN A 60 -10.10 11.44 0.05
C GLN A 60 -10.25 10.26 -0.93
N VAL A 61 -9.81 10.36 -2.18
CA VAL A 61 -10.07 9.34 -3.22
C VAL A 61 -8.81 8.88 -3.97
N ALA A 62 -7.66 9.42 -3.60
CA ALA A 62 -6.38 8.95 -4.09
C ALA A 62 -5.31 9.13 -3.02
N ILE A 63 -4.30 8.25 -3.05
CA ILE A 63 -3.15 8.28 -2.15
C ILE A 63 -1.89 8.18 -3.02
N VAL A 64 -0.98 9.13 -2.84
CA VAL A 64 0.40 9.00 -3.34
C VAL A 64 1.26 8.52 -2.18
N PHE A 65 2.00 7.42 -2.36
CA PHE A 65 2.84 6.88 -1.31
C PHE A 65 4.13 6.30 -1.87
N ARG A 66 5.13 6.11 -1.01
CA ARG A 66 6.35 5.37 -1.33
C ARG A 66 6.28 3.94 -0.80
N THR A 67 6.67 2.97 -1.62
CA THR A 67 6.73 1.56 -1.20
C THR A 67 7.67 1.37 -0.01
N PRO A 68 7.32 0.51 0.96
CA PRO A 68 8.26 0.11 1.98
C PRO A 68 9.38 -0.76 1.37
N PRO A 69 10.55 -0.85 2.01
CA PRO A 69 11.53 -1.88 1.68
C PRO A 69 10.94 -3.27 1.94
N TYR A 70 11.26 -4.23 1.07
CA TYR A 70 10.94 -5.63 1.30
C TYR A 70 11.81 -6.23 2.42
N ALA A 71 11.38 -7.37 2.99
CA ALA A 71 12.08 -8.05 4.08
C ALA A 71 13.54 -8.39 3.74
N ASP A 72 13.77 -8.88 2.53
CA ASP A 72 15.09 -9.21 2.00
C ASP A 72 15.53 -8.15 0.97
N PRO A 73 16.50 -7.27 1.31
CA PRO A 73 16.99 -6.26 0.38
C PRO A 73 17.89 -6.85 -0.72
N SER A 74 18.32 -8.11 -0.60
CA SER A 74 19.23 -8.79 -1.53
C SER A 74 18.52 -9.80 -2.43
N LEU A 75 17.25 -9.52 -2.75
CA LEU A 75 16.36 -10.37 -3.51
C LEU A 75 17.00 -10.84 -4.83
N GLN A 76 17.03 -12.15 -5.09
CA GLN A 76 17.63 -12.72 -6.31
C GLN A 76 16.60 -13.02 -7.41
N ALA A 77 15.32 -13.06 -7.05
CA ALA A 77 14.22 -13.31 -7.97
C ALA A 77 12.98 -12.53 -7.53
N PRO A 78 12.06 -12.16 -8.44
CA PRO A 78 10.86 -11.43 -8.08
C PRO A 78 9.99 -12.15 -7.03
N VAL A 79 9.46 -11.40 -6.07
CA VAL A 79 8.56 -11.91 -5.02
C VAL A 79 7.23 -11.19 -5.07
N ARG A 80 6.14 -11.97 -5.06
CA ARG A 80 4.77 -11.46 -4.99
C ARG A 80 4.33 -11.32 -3.54
N VAL A 81 3.73 -10.18 -3.22
CA VAL A 81 3.13 -9.85 -1.93
C VAL A 81 1.72 -9.30 -2.16
N SER A 82 0.94 -9.22 -1.09
CA SER A 82 -0.36 -8.56 -1.10
C SER A 82 -0.19 -7.09 -0.70
N MET A 83 -0.92 -6.20 -1.36
CA MET A 83 -1.05 -4.79 -1.03
C MET A 83 -2.53 -4.44 -0.91
N GLN A 84 -2.93 -3.78 0.18
CA GLN A 84 -4.32 -3.45 0.49
C GLN A 84 -4.42 -2.16 1.30
N LEU A 85 -5.60 -1.56 1.35
CA LEU A 85 -5.88 -0.48 2.30
C LEU A 85 -6.21 -1.08 3.67
N ARG A 86 -5.78 -0.40 4.73
CA ARG A 86 -6.16 -0.72 6.10
C ARG A 86 -6.62 0.55 6.82
N ARG A 87 -7.73 0.46 7.56
CA ARG A 87 -8.18 1.51 8.48
C ARG A 87 -7.70 1.15 9.89
N PRO A 88 -6.75 1.87 10.48
CA PRO A 88 -6.18 1.49 11.78
C PRO A 88 -7.20 1.44 12.94
N SER A 89 -8.20 2.31 12.93
CA SER A 89 -9.17 2.46 14.04
C SER A 89 -10.03 1.21 14.30
N ASP A 90 -10.43 0.47 13.27
CA ASP A 90 -11.28 -0.71 13.34
C ASP A 90 -10.65 -1.97 12.71
N ARG A 91 -9.44 -1.84 12.16
CA ARG A 91 -8.68 -2.89 11.48
C ARG A 91 -9.36 -3.41 10.21
N GLU A 92 -10.28 -2.64 9.64
CA GLU A 92 -10.88 -2.96 8.35
C GLU A 92 -9.81 -3.02 7.25
N LEU A 93 -9.98 -3.95 6.32
CA LEU A 93 -9.09 -4.18 5.19
C LEU A 93 -9.88 -4.14 3.89
N SER A 94 -9.29 -3.57 2.84
CA SER A 94 -9.82 -3.78 1.48
C SER A 94 -9.47 -5.18 0.97
N GLU A 95 -10.11 -5.57 -0.14
CA GLU A 95 -9.60 -6.66 -0.97
C GLU A 95 -8.12 -6.43 -1.35
N PRO A 96 -7.29 -7.48 -1.34
CA PRO A 96 -5.87 -7.37 -1.67
C PRO A 96 -5.63 -7.26 -3.18
N MET A 97 -4.58 -6.54 -3.52
CA MET A 97 -4.01 -6.45 -4.87
C MET A 97 -2.59 -7.04 -4.86
N GLU A 98 -2.22 -7.78 -5.91
CA GLU A 98 -0.85 -8.30 -6.04
C GLU A 98 0.13 -7.15 -6.30
N PHE A 99 1.23 -7.13 -5.54
CA PHE A 99 2.40 -6.29 -5.80
C PHE A 99 3.66 -7.17 -5.91
N GLN A 100 4.54 -6.86 -6.85
CA GLN A 100 5.76 -7.63 -7.08
C GLN A 100 7.02 -6.83 -6.75
N TYR A 101 7.76 -7.26 -5.74
CA TYR A 101 9.12 -6.78 -5.49
C TYR A 101 10.09 -7.41 -6.48
N LEU A 102 11.02 -6.58 -6.98
CA LEU A 102 12.04 -6.95 -7.94
C LEU A 102 13.43 -6.85 -7.27
N PRO A 103 14.39 -7.71 -7.68
CA PRO A 103 15.80 -7.57 -7.33
C PRO A 103 16.34 -6.15 -7.57
N ASP A 104 17.21 -5.69 -6.68
CA ASP A 104 18.06 -4.55 -6.96
C ASP A 104 19.06 -4.96 -8.06
N THR A 105 19.15 -4.16 -9.13
CA THR A 105 20.02 -4.44 -10.28
C THR A 105 21.45 -4.00 -10.05
#